data_AF-A0A1G9BQX3-F1
#
_entry.id   AF-A0A1G9BQX3-F1
#
_cell.length_a   1.000
_cell.length_b   1.000
_cell.length_c   1.000
_cell.angle_alpha   90.00
_cell.angle_beta   90.00
_cell.angle_gamma   90.00
#
_symmetry.space_group_name_H-M   'P 1'
#
loop_
_entity.id
_entity.type
_entity.pdbx_description
1 polymer ?
#
loop_
_entity_poly.entity_id
_entity_poly.type
_entity_poly.pdbx_seq_one_letter_code
_entity_poly.pdbx_strand_id
1 'polypeptide(L)'
;MDADKEINEKIMKVTMVIQENYPELSKYLNEMPVTIPVDNNPEVNVQVLTKYYETLLTLFRNYVAEHQLQNANRGNQNHHL
;
A
#
# COMPACT_ATOMS: atom_id res chain seq x y z
N MET A 1 -1.15 -6.86 25.13
CA MET A 1 -1.84 -6.64 23.85
C MET A 1 -0.76 -6.38 22.84
N ASP A 2 -0.52 -7.33 21.94
CA ASP A 2 0.58 -7.29 20.97
C ASP A 2 0.16 -6.42 19.78
N ALA A 3 0.12 -5.10 19.95
CA ALA A 3 -0.23 -4.16 18.87
C ALA A 3 0.67 -4.35 17.62
N ASP A 4 1.91 -4.80 17.83
CA ASP A 4 2.86 -5.20 16.79
C ASP A 4 2.34 -6.34 15.89
N LYS A 5 1.67 -7.33 16.47
CA LYS A 5 1.13 -8.46 15.69
C LYS A 5 -0.08 -8.03 14.88
N GLU A 6 -0.96 -7.22 15.46
CA GLU A 6 -2.16 -6.76 14.78
C GLU A 6 -1.82 -5.89 13.56
N ILE A 7 -0.84 -4.98 13.69
CA ILE A 7 -0.41 -4.15 12.56
C ILE A 7 0.32 -4.97 11.50
N ASN A 8 1.14 -5.96 11.89
CA ASN A 8 1.81 -6.87 10.97
C ASN A 8 0.79 -7.70 10.15
N GLU A 9 -0.25 -8.23 10.80
CA GLU A 9 -1.31 -8.95 10.10
C GLU A 9 -2.06 -8.05 9.11
N LYS A 10 -2.33 -6.79 9.49
CA LYS A 10 -2.99 -5.81 8.60
C LYS A 10 -2.13 -5.50 7.39
N ILE A 11 -0.82 -5.27 7.58
CA ILE A 11 0.13 -5.08 6.48
C ILE A 11 0.10 -6.29 5.58
N MET A 12 0.33 -7.50 6.12
CA MET A 12 0.38 -8.73 5.34
C MET A 12 -0.89 -8.97 4.52
N LYS A 13 -2.08 -8.74 5.09
CA LYS A 13 -3.36 -8.83 4.38
C LYS A 13 -3.45 -7.84 3.24
N VAL A 14 -3.10 -6.57 3.45
CA VAL A 14 -3.15 -5.57 2.38
C VAL A 14 -2.14 -5.91 1.28
N THR A 15 -0.93 -6.34 1.63
CA THR A 15 0.10 -6.75 0.67
C THR A 15 -0.39 -7.94 -0.18
N MET A 16 -1.01 -8.95 0.43
CA MET A 16 -1.63 -10.08 -0.30
C MET A 16 -2.74 -9.61 -1.23
N VAL A 17 -3.67 -8.78 -0.74
CA VAL A 17 -4.78 -8.26 -1.56
C VAL A 17 -4.25 -7.47 -2.76
N ILE A 18 -3.20 -6.67 -2.55
CA ILE A 18 -2.54 -5.93 -3.63
C ILE A 18 -1.88 -6.90 -4.61
N GLN A 19 -1.15 -7.91 -4.16
CA GLN A 19 -0.52 -8.88 -5.06
C GLN A 19 -1.55 -9.68 -5.89
N GLU A 20 -2.68 -10.06 -5.28
CA GLU A 20 -3.72 -10.84 -5.95
C GLU A 20 -4.60 -10.01 -6.88
N ASN A 21 -5.00 -8.80 -6.47
CA ASN A 21 -5.96 -7.98 -7.22
C ASN A 21 -5.30 -6.87 -8.05
N TYR A 22 -4.11 -6.43 -7.66
CA TYR A 22 -3.39 -5.31 -8.27
C TYR A 22 -1.91 -5.69 -8.48
N PRO A 23 -1.60 -6.69 -9.32
CA PRO A 23 -0.22 -7.13 -9.56
C PRO A 23 0.68 -5.99 -10.05
N GLU A 24 0.12 -4.94 -10.68
CA GLU A 24 0.85 -3.72 -11.05
C GLU A 24 1.42 -2.98 -9.84
N LEU A 25 0.65 -2.94 -8.74
CA LEU A 25 1.07 -2.32 -7.50
C LEU A 25 2.08 -3.18 -6.72
N SER A 26 2.13 -4.49 -7.00
CA SER A 26 3.13 -5.39 -6.39
C SER A 26 4.57 -5.01 -6.70
N LYS A 27 4.81 -4.29 -7.81
CA LYS A 27 6.13 -3.76 -8.15
C LYS A 27 6.63 -2.76 -7.11
N TYR A 28 5.76 -1.86 -6.62
CA TYR A 28 6.11 -0.90 -5.58
C TYR A 28 6.36 -1.57 -4.22
N LEU A 29 5.71 -2.71 -3.96
CA LEU A 29 5.94 -3.51 -2.75
C LEU A 29 7.32 -4.17 -2.75
N ASN A 30 7.82 -4.60 -3.91
CA ASN A 30 9.18 -5.13 -4.03
C ASN A 30 10.25 -4.03 -3.85
N GLU A 31 9.96 -2.80 -4.26
CA GLU A 31 10.88 -1.66 -4.11
C GLU A 31 10.91 -1.09 -2.68
N MET A 32 9.89 -1.38 -1.87
CA MET A 32 9.84 -1.07 -0.45
C MET A 32 9.92 -2.35 0.39
N PRO A 33 11.09 -2.99 0.53
CA PRO A 33 11.24 -4.09 1.46
C PRO A 33 10.84 -3.61 2.86
N VAL A 34 9.92 -4.32 3.52
CA VAL A 34 9.55 -4.05 4.91
C VAL A 34 10.84 -4.06 5.72
N THR A 35 11.30 -2.88 6.13
CA THR A 35 12.39 -2.76 7.08
C THR A 35 11.83 -3.20 8.41
N ILE A 36 11.78 -4.51 8.64
CA ILE A 36 11.52 -5.08 9.96
C ILE A 36 12.59 -4.46 10.84
N PRO A 37 12.24 -3.56 11.77
CA PRO A 37 13.25 -2.89 12.56
C PRO A 37 13.92 -3.95 13.43
N VAL A 38 15.25 -4.00 13.36
CA VAL A 38 16.10 -4.93 14.11
C VAL A 38 16.24 -4.48 15.57
N ASP A 39 15.69 -3.32 15.91
CA ASP A 39 15.73 -2.78 17.27
C ASP A 39 14.87 -3.60 18.23
N ASN A 40 15.45 -3.95 19.38
CA ASN A 40 14.80 -4.70 20.47
C ASN A 40 13.66 -3.91 21.17
N ASN A 41 13.18 -2.81 20.57
CA ASN A 41 12.20 -1.90 21.12
C ASN A 41 10.83 -2.11 20.44
N PRO A 42 9.89 -2.84 21.07
CA PRO A 42 8.57 -3.11 20.49
C PRO A 42 7.78 -1.83 20.18
N GLU A 43 7.95 -0.75 20.94
CA GLU A 43 7.27 0.52 20.70
C GLU A 43 7.69 1.20 19.39
N VAL A 44 8.97 1.09 19.03
CA VAL A 44 9.50 1.61 17.75
C VAL A 44 9.02 0.73 16.60
N ASN A 45 8.92 -0.59 16.81
CA ASN A 45 8.35 -1.52 15.84
C ASN A 45 6.92 -1.15 15.45
N VAL A 46 6.01 -0.97 16.41
CA VAL A 46 4.62 -0.58 16.11
C VAL A 46 4.57 0.69 15.27
N GLN A 47 5.35 1.72 15.64
CA GLN A 47 5.32 3.01 14.95
C GLN A 47 5.85 2.92 13.51
N VAL A 48 6.95 2.19 13.30
CA VAL A 48 7.51 1.99 11.95
C VAL A 48 6.54 1.18 11.08
N LEU A 49 5.97 0.11 11.62
CA LEU A 49 4.98 -0.70 10.93
C LEU A 49 3.71 0.10 10.60
N THR A 50 3.25 0.93 11.52
CA THR A 50 2.08 1.80 11.30
C THR A 50 2.35 2.80 10.18
N LYS A 51 3.51 3.48 10.20
CA LYS A 51 3.90 4.39 9.11
C LYS A 51 4.02 3.68 7.77
N TYR A 52 4.55 2.46 7.76
CA TYR A 52 4.62 1.65 6.55
C TYR A 52 3.22 1.33 6.01
N TYR A 53 2.31 0.89 6.89
CA TYR A 53 0.92 0.63 6.53
C TYR A 53 0.24 1.88 5.94
N GLU A 54 0.40 3.05 6.56
CA GLU A 54 -0.17 4.31 6.06
C GLU A 54 0.40 4.72 4.69
N THR A 55 1.70 4.52 4.49
CA THR A 55 2.36 4.80 3.20
C THR A 55 1.78 3.90 2.10
N LEU A 56 1.61 2.61 2.40
CA LEU A 56 1.08 1.60 1.50
C LEU A 56 -0.40 1.88 1.17
N LEU A 57 -1.19 2.30 2.16
CA LEU A 57 -2.57 2.73 1.97
C LEU A 57 -2.67 3.99 1.11
N THR A 58 -1.75 4.94 1.31
CA THR A 58 -1.69 6.18 0.53
C THR A 58 -1.32 5.88 -0.92
N LEU A 59 -0.34 5.01 -1.16
CA LEU A 59 0.03 4.57 -2.49
C LEU A 59 -1.15 3.87 -3.19
N PHE A 60 -1.85 2.98 -2.48
CA PHE A 60 -3.04 2.33 -3.00
C PHE A 60 -4.15 3.33 -3.33
N ARG A 61 -4.43 4.28 -2.44
CA ARG A 61 -5.44 5.34 -2.66
C ARG A 61 -5.08 6.22 -3.85
N ASN A 62 -3.82 6.63 -3.97
CA ASN A 62 -3.35 7.43 -5.09
C ASN A 62 -3.50 6.66 -6.40
N TYR A 63 -3.11 5.38 -6.43
CA TYR A 63 -3.28 4.54 -7.60
C TYR A 63 -4.75 4.38 -8.00
N VAL A 64 -5.63 4.08 -7.04
CA VAL A 64 -7.08 3.99 -7.30
C VAL A 64 -7.64 5.33 -7.76
N ALA A 65 -7.21 6.45 -7.15
CA ALA A 65 -7.63 7.79 -7.55
C ALA A 65 -7.15 8.12 -8.96
N GLU A 66 -5.89 7.84 -9.30
CA GLU A 66 -5.34 8.03 -10.64
C GLU A 66 -6.03 7.13 -11.67
N HIS A 67 -6.27 5.86 -11.35
CA HIS A 67 -7.01 4.95 -12.24
C HIS A 67 -8.45 5.41 -12.45
N GLN A 68 -9.14 5.86 -11.41
CA GLN A 68 -10.50 6.39 -11.52
C GLN A 68 -10.53 7.73 -12.25
N LEU A 69 -9.57 8.62 -12.01
CA LEU A 69 -9.41 9.88 -12.74
C LEU A 69 -9.08 9.65 -14.21
N GLN A 70 -8.22 8.68 -14.53
CA GLN A 70 -7.92 8.31 -15.91
C GLN A 70 -9.14 7.72 -16.61
N ASN A 71 -9.95 6.90 -15.93
CA ASN A 71 -11.20 6.39 -16.49
C ASN A 71 -12.26 7.49 -16.68
N ALA A 72 -12.36 8.43 -15.73
CA ALA A 72 -13.27 9.58 -15.84
C ALA A 72 -12.83 10.55 -16.95
N ASN A 73 -11.53 10.78 -17.13
CA ASN A 73 -10.99 11.65 -18.18
C ASN A 73 -10.96 10.98 -19.56
N ARG A 74 -10.86 9.65 -19.65
CA ARG A 74 -10.97 8.91 -20.92
C ARG A 74 -12.39 8.95 -21.51
N GLY A 75 -13.42 9.20 -20.70
CA GLY A 75 -14.76 9.52 -21.18
C GLY A 75 -14.85 10.83 -21.98
N ASN A 76 -13.82 11.68 -21.95
CA ASN A 76 -13.82 13.02 -22.54
C ASN A 76 -12.75 13.24 -23.64
N GLN A 77 -12.16 12.16 -24.16
CA GLN A 77 -11.15 12.24 -25.26
C GLN A 77 -11.54 11.46 -26.52
N ASN A 78 -12.75 10.87 -26.59
CA ASN A 78 -13.30 10.33 -27.85
C ASN A 78 -14.05 11.39 -28.67
N HIS A 79 -13.42 12.54 -28.91
CA HIS A 79 -13.81 13.44 -29.99
C HIS A 79 -12.57 14.12 -30.59
N HIS A 80 -11.74 13.35 -31.28
CA HIS A 80 -10.96 13.91 -32.38
C HIS A 80 -10.61 12.85 -33.42
N LEU A 81 -11.34 12.96 -34.54
CA LEU A 81 -11.12 12.48 -35.91
C LEU A 81 -10.97 10.98 -36.18
#